data_AF-Q4JJI9-F1
#
_entry.id   AF-Q4JJI9-F1
#
_cell.length_a   1.000
_cell.length_b   1.000
_cell.length_c   1.000
_cell.angle_alpha   90.00
_cell.angle_beta   90.00
_cell.angle_gamma   90.00
#
_symmetry.space_group_name_H-M   'P 1'
#
loop_
_entity.id
_entity.type
_entity.pdbx_description
1 polymer ?
#
loop_
_entity_poly.entity_id
_entity_poly.type
_entity_poly.pdbx_seq_one_letter_code
_entity_poly.pdbx_strand_id
1 'polypeptide(L)' 'ALSIVFLYGSALLFAMHGATILATSRMGGDRELEQIYDRGTASERAAL' A
#
# COMPACT_ATOMS: atom_id res chain seq x y z
N ALA A 1 -15.41 20.21 9.85
CA ALA A 1 -15.51 19.53 8.54
C ALA A 1 -14.25 18.71 8.22
N LEU A 2 -13.05 19.31 8.19
CA LEU A 2 -11.82 18.62 7.77
C LEU A 2 -11.47 17.37 8.61
N SER A 3 -11.70 17.37 9.93
CA SER A 3 -11.44 16.20 10.79
C SER A 3 -12.20 14.94 10.36
N ILE A 4 -13.47 15.08 9.93
CA ILE A 4 -14.28 13.94 9.45
C ILE A 4 -13.75 13.41 8.12
N VAL A 5 -13.30 14.32 7.24
CA VAL A 5 -12.65 13.94 5.98
C VAL A 5 -11.38 13.14 6.26
N PHE A 6 -10.56 13.56 7.22
CA PHE A 6 -9.36 12.80 7.61
C PHE A 6 -9.68 11.46 8.27
N LEU A 7 -10.75 11.37 9.06
CA LEU A 7 -11.18 10.11 9.68
C LEU A 7 -11.56 9.07 8.61
N TYR A 8 -12.47 9.43 7.70
CA TYR A 8 -12.88 8.53 6.63
C TYR A 8 -11.77 8.31 5.60
N GLY A 9 -10.99 9.35 5.28
CA GLY A 9 -9.85 9.26 4.38
C GLY A 9 -8.77 8.30 4.90
N SER A 10 -8.45 8.35 6.19
CA SER A 10 -7.47 7.44 6.80
C SER A 10 -7.94 6.00 6.76
N ALA A 11 -9.21 5.74 7.10
CA ALA A 11 -9.78 4.39 7.03
C ALA A 11 -9.77 3.86 5.58
N LEU A 12 -10.15 4.69 4.61
CA LEU A 12 -10.14 4.34 3.19
C LEU A 12 -8.72 4.03 2.69
N LEU A 13 -7.75 4.91 2.97
CA LEU A 13 -6.36 4.75 2.54
C LEU A 13 -5.72 3.52 3.18
N PHE A 14 -5.94 3.27 4.46
CA PHE A 14 -5.39 2.11 5.14
C PHE A 14 -5.98 0.80 4.60
N ALA A 15 -7.28 0.77 4.32
CA ALA A 15 -7.92 -0.37 3.68
C ALA A 15 -7.34 -0.64 2.28
N MET A 16 -7.18 0.39 1.45
CA MET A 16 -6.58 0.26 0.12
C MET A 16 -5.13 -0.20 0.21
N HIS A 17 -4.31 0.49 0.99
CA HIS A 17 -2.89 0.19 1.13
C HIS A 17 -2.65 -1.22 1.70
N GLY A 18 -3.28 -1.55 2.84
CA GLY A 18 -3.13 -2.86 3.45
C GLY A 18 -3.59 -4.02 2.55
N ALA A 19 -4.71 -3.85 1.84
CA ALA A 19 -5.17 -4.85 0.87
C ALA A 19 -4.19 -5.02 -0.29
N THR A 20 -3.62 -3.93 -0.81
CA THR A 20 -2.62 -3.97 -1.90
C THR A 20 -1.32 -4.66 -1.47
N ILE A 21 -0.83 -4.39 -0.26
CA ILE A 21 0.35 -5.08 0.29
C ILE A 21 0.09 -6.57 0.44
N LEU A 22 -1.06 -6.96 1.01
CA LEU A 22 -1.42 -8.37 1.14
C LEU A 22 -1.59 -9.05 -0.23
N ALA A 23 -2.20 -8.38 -1.21
CA ALA A 23 -2.36 -8.91 -2.57
C ALA A 23 -1.02 -9.14 -3.29
N THR A 24 0.01 -8.35 -2.96
CA THR A 24 1.36 -8.44 -3.54
C THR A 24 2.37 -9.15 -2.63
N SER A 25 1.97 -9.61 -1.44
CA SER A 25 2.81 -10.33 -0.48
C SER A 25 3.50 -11.57 -1.07
N ARG A 26 2.83 -12.29 -1.99
CA ARG A 26 3.44 -13.43 -2.72
C ARG A 26 4.65 -13.06 -3.59
N MET A 27 4.85 -11.76 -3.85
CA MET A 27 5.98 -11.18 -4.57
C MET A 27 6.93 -10.43 -3.62
N GLY A 28 6.72 -10.54 -2.31
CA GLY A 28 7.48 -9.86 -1.27
C GLY A 28 7.11 -8.39 -1.07
N GLY A 29 5.87 -7.98 -1.39
CA GLY A 29 5.40 -6.59 -1.24
C GLY A 29 5.41 -6.07 0.21
N ASP A 30 5.42 -6.96 1.20
CA ASP A 30 5.56 -6.64 2.63
C ASP A 30 6.99 -6.21 3.03
N ARG A 31 8.00 -6.51 2.20
CA ARG A 31 9.39 -6.06 2.35
C ARG A 31 9.57 -4.65 1.79
N GLU A 32 8.84 -3.71 2.37
CA GLU A 32 8.70 -2.36 1.82
C GLU A 32 10.03 -1.60 1.74
N LEU A 33 10.94 -1.78 2.72
CA LEU A 33 12.25 -1.12 2.70
C LEU A 33 13.09 -1.52 1.48
N GLU A 34 13.15 -2.82 1.19
CA GLU A 34 13.85 -3.36 0.03
C GLU A 34 13.18 -2.89 -1.26
N GLN A 35 11.85 -2.89 -1.32
CA GLN A 35 11.09 -2.43 -2.47
C GLN A 35 11.23 -0.93 -2.75
N ILE A 36 11.43 -0.10 -1.72
CA ILE A 36 11.66 1.34 -1.84
C ILE A 36 13.06 1.61 -2.42
N TYR A 37 14.07 0.88 -1.96
CA TYR A 37 15.45 1.05 -2.41
C TYR A 37 15.73 0.40 -3.78
N ASP A 38 15.15 -0.78 -4.03
CA ASP A 38 15.28 -1.54 -5.27
C ASP A 38 13.90 -2.06 -5.73
N ARG A 39 13.33 -1.35 -6.71
CA ARG A 39 11.94 -1.56 -7.14
C ARG A 39 11.77 -2.93 -7.79
N GLY A 40 10.99 -3.80 -7.15
CA GLY A 40 10.63 -5.11 -7.68
C GLY A 40 9.22 -5.20 -8.28
N THR A 41 8.89 -6.38 -8.81
CA THR A 41 7.59 -6.65 -9.44
C THR A 41 6.39 -6.46 -8.52
N ALA A 42 6.57 -6.58 -7.20
CA ALA A 42 5.53 -6.26 -6.23
C ALA A 42 5.10 -4.79 -6.33
N SER A 43 6.06 -3.87 -6.30
CA SER A 43 5.82 -2.41 -6.40
C SER A 43 5.42 -1.95 -7.79
N GLU A 44 5.85 -2.65 -8.85
CA GLU A 44 5.35 -2.39 -10.20
C GLU A 44 3.87 -2.73 -10.30
N ARG A 45 3.47 -3.93 -9.85
CA ARG A 45 2.07 -4.39 -9.96
C ARG A 45 1.13 -3.70 -8.98
N ALA A 46 1.63 -3.22 -7.84
CA ALA A 46 0.84 -2.39 -6.92
C ALA A 46 0.47 -1.02 -7.51
N ALA A 47 1.20 -0.56 -8.55
CA ALA A 47 1.02 0.75 -9.15
C ALA A 47 0.26 0.75 -10.50
N LEU A 48 0.06 -0.43 -11.10
CA LEU A 48 -0.69 -0.62 -12.37
C LEU A 48 -2.19 -0.73 -12.11
#